data_AF-A6J1Y1-F1
#
_entry.id   AF-A6J1Y1-F1
#
_cell.length_a   1.000
_cell.length_b   1.000
_cell.length_c   1.000
_cell.angle_alpha   90.00
_cell.angle_beta   90.00
_cell.angle_gamma   90.00
#
_symmetry.space_group_name_H-M   'P 1'
#
loop_
_entity.id
_entity.type
_entity.pdbx_description
1 polymer ?
#
loop_
_entity_poly.entity_id
_entity_poly.type
_entity_poly.pdbx_seq_one_letter_code
_entity_poly.pdbx_strand_id
1 'polypeptide(L)'
;MILFLSCFSSFKQQARDRKAVIDFIKSKLIHCRKSLAYNITVRQHKEGKRTPRSLTLEIQSRKSNDIICMDILPAYNALGKSSSNCKPEPEIYENLIRCKGYPGDFSPSFAELQRHFVKSRPVKLKNLLRLVKFWHLKYLRHKYRRAVLPSKYALELLTIYAWEMGTDSSDNFNLDEGFVAVMELLRDYQDICIYWTKYYDFQNEVVRNFLKEQLKGDRPIILDPADPTNNLGRRGKWELVAKEATYCLLQLCCVTADRWNVQGARDVQVTVKQTGREEWILLTNPHSPIRKLKAKIKKRMNLCGELRISFQEP
;
A
#
# COMPACT_ATOMS: atom_id res chain seq x y z
N MET A 1 15.05 2.05 -9.47
CA MET A 1 15.16 1.11 -10.61
C MET A 1 15.16 -0.30 -10.08
N ILE A 2 14.48 -1.19 -10.79
CA ILE A 2 14.37 -2.60 -10.43
C ILE A 2 15.11 -3.39 -11.48
N LEU A 3 15.98 -4.30 -11.04
CA LEU A 3 16.74 -5.18 -11.90
C LEU A 3 16.23 -6.59 -11.69
N PHE A 4 15.49 -7.09 -12.67
CA PHE A 4 15.09 -8.48 -12.71
C PHE A 4 16.28 -9.34 -13.15
N LEU A 5 16.72 -10.24 -12.29
CA LEU A 5 17.91 -11.06 -12.53
C LEU A 5 17.55 -12.52 -12.73
N SER A 6 18.11 -13.14 -13.77
CA SER A 6 17.91 -14.56 -14.09
C SER A 6 18.49 -15.51 -13.05
N CYS A 7 19.46 -15.06 -12.24
CA CYS A 7 20.02 -15.86 -11.15
C CYS A 7 19.05 -16.06 -9.98
N PHE A 8 17.97 -15.25 -9.89
CA PHE A 8 16.91 -15.48 -8.93
C PHE A 8 15.83 -16.35 -9.57
N SER A 9 15.70 -17.59 -9.12
CA SER A 9 14.66 -18.53 -9.55
C SER A 9 13.44 -18.56 -8.62
N SER A 10 13.55 -17.98 -7.42
CA SER A 10 12.47 -17.93 -6.42
C SER A 10 12.70 -16.80 -5.42
N PHE A 11 11.66 -16.44 -4.65
CA PHE A 11 11.77 -15.52 -3.51
C PHE A 11 12.80 -15.99 -2.48
N LYS A 12 12.89 -17.29 -2.23
CA LYS A 12 13.88 -17.87 -1.30
C LYS A 12 15.31 -17.67 -1.81
N GLN A 13 15.54 -17.86 -3.11
CA GLN A 13 16.86 -17.64 -3.72
C GLN A 13 17.24 -16.16 -3.66
N GLN A 14 16.30 -15.26 -3.99
CA GLN A 14 16.52 -13.82 -3.83
C GLN A 14 16.89 -13.49 -2.38
N ALA A 15 16.17 -14.00 -1.38
CA ALA A 15 16.47 -13.71 0.02
C ALA A 15 17.89 -14.14 0.46
N ARG A 16 18.36 -15.28 -0.05
CA ARG A 16 19.69 -15.84 0.23
C ARG A 16 20.81 -15.05 -0.47
N ASP A 17 20.66 -14.83 -1.77
CA ASP A 17 21.76 -14.36 -2.62
C ASP A 17 21.79 -12.83 -2.78
N ARG A 18 20.73 -12.13 -2.37
CA ARG A 18 20.59 -10.67 -2.54
C ARG A 18 21.80 -9.89 -2.08
N LYS A 19 22.40 -10.25 -0.94
CA LYS A 19 23.60 -9.56 -0.43
C LYS A 19 24.78 -9.73 -1.39
N ALA A 20 25.09 -10.97 -1.78
CA ALA A 20 26.18 -11.27 -2.71
C ALA A 20 25.99 -10.56 -4.06
N VAL A 21 24.76 -10.53 -4.58
CA VAL A 21 24.42 -9.81 -5.81
C VAL A 21 24.61 -8.30 -5.66
N ILE A 22 24.16 -7.70 -4.56
CA ILE A 22 24.36 -6.25 -4.31
C ILE A 22 25.86 -5.93 -4.19
N ASP A 23 26.63 -6.75 -3.49
CA ASP A 23 28.07 -6.58 -3.35
C ASP A 23 28.80 -6.74 -4.70
N PHE A 24 28.34 -7.66 -5.54
CA PHE A 24 28.83 -7.82 -6.92
C PHE A 24 28.53 -6.59 -7.79
N ILE A 25 27.29 -6.06 -7.76
CA ILE A 25 26.94 -4.84 -8.50
C ILE A 25 27.79 -3.67 -8.01
N LYS A 26 27.96 -3.54 -6.69
CA LYS A 26 28.78 -2.50 -6.07
C LYS A 26 30.24 -2.58 -6.54
N SER A 27 30.85 -3.76 -6.51
CA SER A 27 32.25 -3.94 -6.94
C SER A 27 32.44 -3.62 -8.41
N LYS A 28 31.52 -4.04 -9.28
CA LYS A 28 31.54 -3.71 -10.71
C LYS A 28 31.38 -2.21 -10.97
N LEU A 29 30.47 -1.52 -10.27
CA LEU A 29 30.31 -0.07 -10.40
C LEU A 29 31.57 0.70 -9.95
N ILE A 30 32.23 0.25 -8.89
CA ILE A 30 33.49 0.86 -8.42
C ILE A 30 34.61 0.62 -9.44
N HIS A 31 34.73 -0.62 -9.95
CA HIS A 31 35.75 -0.98 -10.92
C HIS A 31 35.59 -0.21 -12.25
N CYS A 32 34.38 -0.09 -12.75
CA CYS A 32 34.08 0.63 -14.00
C CYS A 32 33.96 2.15 -13.82
N ARG A 33 34.17 2.71 -12.61
CA ARG A 33 33.91 4.14 -12.33
C ARG A 33 34.61 5.11 -13.30
N LYS A 34 35.82 4.77 -13.74
CA LYS A 34 36.61 5.62 -14.66
C LYS A 34 36.10 5.59 -16.11
N SER A 35 35.51 4.48 -16.56
CA SER A 35 35.03 4.31 -17.95
C SER A 35 33.59 4.79 -18.15
N LEU A 36 32.87 5.13 -17.07
CA LEU A 36 31.49 5.60 -17.15
C LEU A 36 31.43 7.09 -17.52
N ALA A 37 30.46 7.43 -18.38
CA ALA A 37 30.16 8.80 -18.78
C ALA A 37 29.75 9.70 -17.59
N TYR A 38 29.31 9.11 -16.48
CA TYR A 38 28.83 9.79 -15.28
C TYR A 38 29.73 9.50 -14.08
N ASN A 39 29.81 10.46 -13.16
CA ASN A 39 30.43 10.25 -11.85
C ASN A 39 29.44 9.52 -10.96
N ILE A 40 29.68 8.23 -10.72
CA ILE A 40 28.84 7.41 -9.85
C ILE A 40 29.53 7.24 -8.49
N THR A 41 28.81 7.58 -7.43
CA THR A 41 29.19 7.32 -6.05
C THR A 41 28.19 6.37 -5.41
N VAL A 42 28.67 5.28 -4.83
CA VAL A 42 27.83 4.35 -4.08
C VAL A 42 27.70 4.86 -2.65
N ARG A 43 26.47 5.15 -2.20
CA ARG A 43 26.26 5.49 -0.79
C ARG A 43 26.47 4.27 0.09
N GLN A 44 27.30 4.43 1.11
CA GLN A 44 27.46 3.42 2.14
C GLN A 44 26.26 3.47 3.09
N HIS A 45 25.51 2.37 3.15
CA HIS A 45 24.52 2.19 4.21
C HIS A 45 25.24 1.76 5.48
N LYS A 46 24.83 2.30 6.64
CA LYS A 46 25.29 1.78 7.94
C LYS A 46 24.95 0.30 8.02
N GLU A 47 25.92 -0.53 8.38
CA GLU A 47 25.68 -1.96 8.59
C GLU A 47 24.60 -2.12 9.67
N GLY A 48 23.44 -2.60 9.25
CA GLY A 48 22.33 -2.93 10.13
C GLY A 48 22.19 -4.45 10.25
N LYS A 49 21.35 -4.91 11.18
CA LYS A 49 21.04 -6.33 11.35
C LYS A 49 20.36 -7.00 10.12
N ARG A 50 19.90 -6.22 9.13
CA ARG A 50 19.21 -6.73 7.94
C ARG A 50 20.08 -6.59 6.70
N THR A 51 20.01 -7.58 5.82
CA THR A 51 20.61 -7.51 4.50
C THR A 51 20.04 -6.31 3.73
N PRO A 52 20.89 -5.51 3.06
CA PRO A 52 20.43 -4.37 2.30
C PRO A 52 19.48 -4.84 1.20
N ARG A 53 18.37 -4.11 1.02
CA ARG A 53 17.38 -4.38 -0.03
C ARG A 53 17.72 -3.71 -1.36
N SER A 54 18.52 -2.65 -1.30
CA SER A 54 18.83 -1.80 -2.42
C SER A 54 20.26 -1.29 -2.34
N LEU A 55 20.78 -0.91 -3.49
CA LEU A 55 22.01 -0.15 -3.65
C LEU A 55 21.66 1.28 -4.04
N THR A 56 22.04 2.26 -3.21
CA THR A 56 21.78 3.67 -3.48
C THR A 56 22.98 4.30 -4.17
N LEU A 57 22.75 4.85 -5.35
CA LEU A 57 23.74 5.54 -6.18
C LEU A 57 23.47 7.04 -6.18
N GLU A 58 24.55 7.83 -6.16
CA GLU A 58 24.55 9.22 -6.55
C GLU A 58 25.20 9.31 -7.93
N ILE A 59 24.44 9.81 -8.89
CA ILE A 59 24.86 9.94 -10.29
C ILE A 59 24.99 11.44 -10.55
N GLN A 60 26.20 11.88 -10.86
CA GLN A 60 26.48 13.27 -11.21
C GLN A 60 26.94 13.34 -12.67
N SER A 61 26.34 14.26 -13.42
CA SER A 61 26.79 14.59 -14.77
C SER A 61 28.20 15.19 -14.70
N ARG A 62 29.06 14.91 -15.69
CA ARG A 62 30.36 15.59 -15.79
C ARG A 62 30.24 17.04 -16.26
N LYS A 63 29.08 17.41 -16.80
CA LYS A 63 28.80 18.74 -17.38
C LYS A 63 27.94 19.62 -16.47
N SER A 64 27.28 19.06 -15.46
CA SER A 64 26.45 19.82 -14.52
C SER A 64 26.71 19.39 -13.09
N ASN A 65 26.45 20.29 -12.14
CA ASN A 65 26.58 19.98 -10.72
C ASN A 65 25.36 19.24 -10.15
N ASP A 66 24.39 18.87 -11.00
CA ASP A 66 23.18 18.18 -10.55
C ASP A 66 23.50 16.74 -10.14
N ILE A 67 23.06 16.38 -8.94
CA ILE A 67 23.20 15.03 -8.40
C ILE A 67 21.84 14.36 -8.39
N ILE A 68 21.75 13.22 -9.08
CA ILE A 68 20.57 12.37 -9.10
C ILE A 68 20.82 11.18 -8.19
N CYS A 69 20.01 11.04 -7.14
CA CYS A 69 20.02 9.86 -6.30
C CYS A 69 19.10 8.78 -6.88
N MET A 70 19.61 7.56 -7.00
CA MET A 70 18.90 6.43 -7.61
C MET A 70 19.10 5.17 -6.79
N ASP A 71 18.00 4.50 -6.43
CA ASP A 71 18.06 3.18 -5.79
C ASP A 71 17.97 2.07 -6.85
N ILE A 72 18.85 1.08 -6.76
CA ILE A 72 18.83 -0.15 -7.54
C ILE A 72 18.35 -1.29 -6.64
N LEU A 73 17.30 -1.99 -7.06
CA LEU A 73 16.71 -3.11 -6.33
C LEU A 73 16.78 -4.38 -7.19
N PRO A 74 17.70 -5.31 -6.89
CA PRO A 74 17.69 -6.64 -7.49
C PRO A 74 16.45 -7.42 -7.05
N ALA A 75 15.73 -8.01 -8.01
CA ALA A 75 14.46 -8.69 -7.75
C ALA A 75 14.30 -9.96 -8.60
N TYR A 76 13.63 -10.95 -8.03
CA TYR A 76 13.11 -12.10 -8.76
C TYR A 76 11.94 -11.66 -9.66
N ASN A 77 11.96 -12.04 -10.94
CA ASN A 77 10.84 -11.79 -11.84
C ASN A 77 9.71 -12.79 -11.62
N ALA A 78 8.91 -12.56 -10.57
CA ALA A 78 7.80 -13.43 -10.21
C ALA A 78 6.65 -13.42 -11.23
N LEU A 79 6.50 -12.32 -11.98
CA LEU A 79 5.42 -12.14 -12.95
C LEU A 79 5.79 -12.66 -14.36
N GLY A 80 7.07 -12.93 -14.61
CA GLY A 80 7.54 -13.45 -15.89
C GLY A 80 7.24 -12.51 -17.05
N LYS A 81 6.47 -13.00 -18.03
CA LYS A 81 6.00 -12.23 -19.21
C LYS A 81 4.54 -11.78 -19.07
N SER A 82 3.89 -12.02 -17.93
CA SER A 82 2.49 -11.68 -17.73
C SER A 82 2.25 -10.19 -17.88
N SER A 83 1.14 -9.82 -18.53
CA SER A 83 0.80 -8.41 -18.71
C SER A 83 0.48 -7.77 -17.35
N SER A 84 0.97 -6.55 -17.12
CA SER A 84 0.77 -5.81 -15.86
C SER A 84 -0.70 -5.51 -15.52
N ASN A 85 -1.62 -5.83 -16.43
CA ASN A 85 -3.03 -5.51 -16.35
C ASN A 85 -3.88 -6.72 -15.94
N CYS A 86 -3.33 -7.93 -16.04
CA CYS A 86 -4.01 -9.15 -15.62
C CYS A 86 -3.74 -9.44 -14.15
N LYS A 87 -4.70 -10.12 -13.51
CA LYS A 87 -4.53 -10.68 -12.19
C LYS A 87 -3.48 -11.81 -12.28
N PRO A 88 -2.39 -11.77 -11.50
CA PRO A 88 -1.42 -12.87 -11.45
C PRO A 88 -2.04 -14.18 -10.95
N GLU A 89 -1.43 -15.29 -11.35
CA GLU A 89 -1.79 -16.62 -10.86
C GLU A 89 -1.63 -16.71 -9.33
N PRO A 90 -2.61 -17.27 -8.59
CA PRO A 90 -2.58 -17.33 -7.13
C PRO A 90 -1.32 -18.02 -6.55
N GLU A 91 -0.75 -18.99 -7.26
CA GLU A 91 0.44 -19.74 -6.88
C GLU A 91 1.65 -18.81 -6.66
N ILE A 92 1.72 -17.69 -7.37
CA ILE A 92 2.78 -16.69 -7.18
C ILE A 92 2.70 -16.12 -5.76
N TYR A 93 1.50 -15.77 -5.29
CA TYR A 93 1.29 -15.27 -3.94
C TYR A 93 1.38 -16.36 -2.89
N GLU A 94 0.98 -17.59 -3.19
CA GLU A 94 1.23 -18.73 -2.28
C GLU A 94 2.72 -18.90 -2.01
N ASN A 95 3.53 -18.88 -3.08
CA ASN A 95 4.98 -19.02 -2.99
C ASN A 95 5.60 -17.85 -2.21
N LEU A 96 5.08 -16.63 -2.40
CA LEU A 96 5.46 -15.46 -1.62
C LEU A 96 5.18 -15.66 -0.12
N ILE A 97 3.96 -16.07 0.23
CA ILE A 97 3.52 -16.28 1.61
C ILE A 97 4.31 -17.42 2.27
N ARG A 98 4.47 -18.54 1.58
CA ARG A 98 5.27 -19.71 2.04
C ARG A 98 6.76 -19.40 2.16
N CYS A 99 7.27 -18.38 1.47
CA CYS A 99 8.64 -17.93 1.63
C CYS A 99 8.92 -17.39 3.06
N LYS A 100 7.88 -16.97 3.80
CA LYS A 100 7.97 -16.43 5.17
C LYS A 100 9.04 -15.32 5.30
N GLY A 101 9.18 -14.52 4.25
CA GLY A 101 10.05 -13.35 4.27
C GLY A 101 9.51 -12.25 5.18
N TYR A 102 10.29 -11.18 5.35
CA TYR A 102 9.77 -10.01 6.04
C TYR A 102 8.61 -9.38 5.21
N PRO A 103 7.58 -8.81 5.85
CA PRO A 103 6.52 -8.08 5.18
C PRO A 103 7.07 -7.03 4.19
N GLY A 104 6.68 -7.15 2.92
CA GLY A 104 7.13 -6.26 1.84
C GLY A 104 8.61 -6.37 1.46
N ASP A 105 9.29 -7.47 1.79
CA ASP A 105 10.70 -7.68 1.41
C ASP A 105 10.86 -7.95 -0.10
N PHE A 106 9.80 -8.48 -0.73
CA PHE A 106 9.77 -8.86 -2.15
C PHE A 106 8.87 -7.97 -3.00
N SER A 107 8.37 -6.84 -2.48
CA SER A 107 7.56 -5.90 -3.25
C SER A 107 8.20 -5.44 -4.58
N PRO A 108 9.55 -5.36 -4.73
CA PRO A 108 10.18 -5.11 -6.03
C PRO A 108 9.82 -6.12 -7.13
N SER A 109 9.48 -7.37 -6.78
CA SER A 109 9.00 -8.39 -7.73
C SER A 109 7.63 -8.05 -8.33
N PHE A 110 6.86 -7.16 -7.68
CA PHE A 110 5.50 -6.77 -8.07
C PHE A 110 5.39 -5.31 -8.48
N ALA A 111 6.50 -4.61 -8.63
CA ALA A 111 6.48 -3.17 -8.88
C ALA A 111 5.87 -2.77 -10.22
N GLU A 112 5.79 -3.67 -11.20
CA GLU A 112 5.04 -3.41 -12.42
C GLU A 112 3.53 -3.25 -12.15
N LEU A 113 2.99 -4.05 -11.23
CA LEU A 113 1.59 -3.97 -10.78
C LEU A 113 1.38 -2.72 -9.93
N GLN A 114 2.29 -2.42 -9.00
CA GLN A 114 2.24 -1.18 -8.20
C GLN A 114 2.24 0.06 -9.13
N ARG A 115 3.14 0.08 -10.12
CA ARG A 115 3.21 1.12 -11.14
C ARG A 115 1.91 1.20 -11.93
N HIS A 116 1.40 0.07 -12.40
CA HIS A 116 0.16 0.03 -13.16
C HIS A 116 -1.02 0.58 -12.35
N PHE A 117 -1.15 0.18 -11.07
CA PHE A 117 -2.21 0.60 -10.17
C PHE A 117 -2.34 2.12 -10.04
N VAL A 118 -1.21 2.84 -10.01
CA VAL A 118 -1.19 4.31 -9.94
C VAL A 118 -1.22 4.94 -11.34
N LYS A 119 -0.50 4.36 -12.31
CA LYS A 119 -0.37 4.93 -13.67
C LYS A 119 -1.69 4.91 -14.44
N SER A 120 -2.55 3.91 -14.23
CA SER A 120 -3.83 3.77 -14.92
C SER A 120 -4.89 4.79 -14.48
N ARG A 121 -4.60 5.64 -13.49
CA ARG A 121 -5.59 6.57 -12.91
C ARG A 121 -5.76 7.86 -13.71
N PRO A 122 -6.92 8.55 -13.59
CA PRO A 122 -7.22 9.78 -14.30
C PRO A 122 -6.22 10.91 -14.01
N VAL A 123 -6.10 11.85 -14.94
CA VAL A 123 -5.17 13.00 -14.79
C VAL A 123 -5.54 13.85 -13.58
N LYS A 124 -6.84 14.06 -13.31
CA LYS A 124 -7.32 14.83 -12.15
C LYS A 124 -6.91 14.16 -10.83
N LEU A 125 -7.01 12.83 -10.72
CA LEU A 125 -6.52 12.09 -9.55
C LEU A 125 -5.00 12.18 -9.39
N LYS A 126 -4.25 12.18 -10.50
CA LYS A 126 -2.80 12.41 -10.47
C LYS A 126 -2.44 13.80 -9.93
N ASN A 127 -3.29 14.81 -10.15
CA ASN A 127 -3.10 16.13 -9.54
C ASN A 127 -3.36 16.11 -8.04
N LEU A 128 -4.41 15.41 -7.57
CA LEU A 128 -4.63 15.22 -6.13
C LEU A 128 -3.46 14.47 -5.46
N LEU A 129 -2.95 13.40 -6.09
CA LEU A 129 -1.76 12.68 -5.63
C LEU A 129 -0.54 13.60 -5.50
N ARG A 130 -0.31 14.50 -6.47
CA ARG A 130 0.76 15.50 -6.41
C ARG A 130 0.57 16.47 -5.25
N LEU A 131 -0.67 16.93 -5.02
CA LEU A 131 -1.02 17.84 -3.93
C LEU A 131 -0.74 17.21 -2.56
N VAL A 132 -1.21 15.98 -2.33
CA VAL A 132 -0.97 15.23 -1.07
C VAL A 132 0.52 14.98 -0.86
N LYS A 133 1.25 14.63 -1.93
CA LYS A 133 2.72 14.45 -1.87
C LYS A 133 3.46 15.74 -1.55
N PHE A 134 3.03 16.85 -2.14
CA PHE A 134 3.57 18.17 -1.85
C PHE A 134 3.35 18.54 -0.39
N TRP A 135 2.11 18.38 0.11
CA TRP A 135 1.79 18.59 1.52
C TRP A 135 2.67 17.76 2.45
N HIS A 136 2.80 16.46 2.18
CA HIS A 136 3.66 15.58 3.00
C HIS A 136 5.14 16.01 2.97
N LEU A 137 5.66 16.43 1.81
CA LEU A 137 7.03 16.88 1.70
C LEU A 137 7.24 18.19 2.48
N LYS A 138 6.31 19.14 2.30
CA LYS A 138 6.45 20.50 2.84
C LYS A 138 6.21 20.58 4.35
N TYR A 139 5.17 19.91 4.85
CA TYR A 139 4.73 20.05 6.24
C TYR A 139 5.22 18.94 7.17
N LEU A 140 5.45 17.73 6.64
CA LEU A 140 5.94 16.61 7.46
C LEU A 140 7.44 16.40 7.30
N ARG A 141 7.93 16.18 6.08
CA ARG A 141 9.34 15.78 5.86
C ARG A 141 10.34 16.87 6.25
N HIS A 142 10.04 18.14 5.98
CA HIS A 142 10.94 19.24 6.38
C HIS A 142 10.97 19.47 7.90
N LYS A 143 9.83 19.30 8.57
CA LYS A 143 9.67 19.49 10.02
C LYS A 143 10.22 18.31 10.83
N TYR A 144 9.97 17.08 10.37
CA TYR A 144 10.31 15.84 11.08
C TYR A 144 11.41 15.04 10.36
N ARG A 145 12.55 15.67 10.04
CA ARG A 145 13.62 15.07 9.24
C ARG A 145 14.17 13.73 9.77
N ARG A 146 14.12 13.52 11.08
CA ARG A 146 14.63 12.31 11.76
C ARG A 146 13.54 11.29 12.08
N ALA A 147 12.27 11.63 11.89
CA ALA A 147 11.17 10.71 12.19
C ALA A 147 10.99 9.71 11.03
N VAL A 148 10.69 8.46 11.40
CA VAL A 148 10.20 7.48 10.43
C VAL A 148 8.74 7.80 10.18
N LEU A 149 8.46 8.52 9.09
CA LEU A 149 7.11 8.83 8.64
C LEU A 149 6.56 7.68 7.78
N PRO A 150 5.23 7.56 7.63
CA PRO A 150 4.61 6.66 6.66
C PRO A 150 5.20 6.88 5.26
N SER A 151 5.23 5.81 4.47
CA SER A 151 5.80 5.91 3.12
C SER A 151 4.95 6.80 2.22
N LYS A 152 5.58 7.47 1.23
CA LYS A 152 4.85 8.23 0.21
C LYS A 152 3.82 7.35 -0.52
N TYR A 153 4.15 6.08 -0.72
CA TYR A 153 3.27 5.12 -1.37
C TYR A 153 2.01 4.83 -0.54
N ALA A 154 2.11 4.77 0.79
CA ALA A 154 0.94 4.65 1.66
C ALA A 154 -0.05 5.81 1.47
N LEU A 155 0.46 7.05 1.35
CA LEU A 155 -0.37 8.23 1.09
C LEU A 155 -0.97 8.23 -0.32
N GLU A 156 -0.23 7.74 -1.31
CA GLU A 156 -0.76 7.57 -2.68
C GLU A 156 -1.93 6.58 -2.69
N LEU A 157 -1.80 5.45 -2.00
CA LEU A 157 -2.88 4.47 -1.87
C LEU A 157 -4.07 5.00 -1.07
N LEU A 158 -3.83 5.74 0.02
CA LEU A 158 -4.90 6.36 0.80
C LEU A 158 -5.67 7.40 -0.04
N THR A 159 -4.97 8.15 -0.88
CA THR A 159 -5.59 9.12 -1.81
C THR A 159 -6.44 8.43 -2.87
N ILE A 160 -5.93 7.33 -3.44
CA ILE A 160 -6.70 6.51 -4.40
C ILE A 160 -7.94 5.94 -3.71
N TYR A 161 -7.81 5.44 -2.48
CA TYR A 161 -8.94 4.94 -1.71
C TYR A 161 -10.00 6.02 -1.46
N ALA A 162 -9.59 7.21 -1.02
CA ALA A 162 -10.51 8.32 -0.78
C ALA A 162 -11.31 8.68 -2.03
N TRP A 163 -10.65 8.72 -3.19
CA TRP A 163 -11.30 8.95 -4.48
C TRP A 163 -12.22 7.79 -4.88
N GLU A 164 -11.76 6.54 -4.81
CA GLU A 164 -12.59 5.37 -5.17
C GLU A 164 -13.88 5.32 -4.34
N MET A 165 -13.81 5.60 -3.04
CA MET A 165 -14.96 5.52 -2.14
C MET A 165 -15.82 6.80 -2.13
N GLY A 166 -15.19 7.97 -2.28
CA GLY A 166 -15.85 9.26 -2.17
C GLY A 166 -16.57 9.69 -3.44
N THR A 167 -16.09 9.26 -4.60
CA THR A 167 -16.62 9.70 -5.90
C THR A 167 -17.11 8.53 -6.76
N ASP A 168 -17.14 7.31 -6.21
CA ASP A 168 -17.39 6.07 -6.95
C ASP A 168 -16.50 5.93 -8.19
N SER A 169 -15.22 6.31 -8.04
CA SER A 169 -14.23 6.35 -9.13
C SER A 169 -14.59 7.28 -10.30
N SER A 170 -15.39 8.33 -10.06
CA SER A 170 -15.73 9.35 -11.06
C SER A 170 -14.50 10.16 -11.49
N ASP A 171 -14.39 10.43 -12.79
CA ASP A 171 -13.38 11.35 -13.35
C ASP A 171 -13.64 12.82 -12.99
N ASN A 172 -14.90 13.15 -12.67
CA ASN A 172 -15.31 14.49 -12.30
C ASN A 172 -15.50 14.61 -10.78
N PHE A 173 -14.60 15.35 -10.13
CA PHE A 173 -14.61 15.61 -8.69
C PHE A 173 -13.82 16.87 -8.34
N ASN A 174 -14.05 17.49 -7.19
CA ASN A 174 -13.31 18.69 -6.79
C ASN A 174 -12.04 18.32 -5.99
N LEU A 175 -10.93 19.02 -6.28
CA LEU A 175 -9.61 18.68 -5.73
C LEU A 175 -9.49 19.01 -4.24
N ASP A 176 -10.12 20.08 -3.81
CA ASP A 176 -10.23 20.53 -2.43
C ASP A 176 -11.04 19.55 -1.58
N GLU A 177 -12.23 19.12 -2.04
CA GLU A 177 -13.03 18.09 -1.35
C GLU A 177 -12.23 16.79 -1.17
N GLY A 178 -11.54 16.36 -2.23
CA GLY A 178 -10.69 15.17 -2.17
C GLY A 178 -9.50 15.33 -1.24
N PHE A 179 -8.92 16.54 -1.17
CA PHE A 179 -7.83 16.83 -0.27
C PHE A 179 -8.30 16.81 1.19
N VAL A 180 -9.46 17.41 1.49
CA VAL A 180 -10.10 17.37 2.82
C VAL A 180 -10.38 15.93 3.23
N ALA A 181 -10.97 15.12 2.36
CA ALA A 181 -11.26 13.71 2.63
C ALA A 181 -9.99 12.91 2.99
N VAL A 182 -8.87 13.16 2.28
CA VAL A 182 -7.58 12.54 2.62
C VAL A 182 -7.07 13.03 3.98
N MET A 183 -7.18 14.32 4.30
CA MET A 183 -6.76 14.84 5.61
C MET A 183 -7.60 14.27 6.76
N GLU A 184 -8.90 14.06 6.56
CA GLU A 184 -9.79 13.42 7.55
C GLU A 184 -9.39 11.96 7.78
N LEU A 185 -9.13 11.19 6.72
CA LEU A 185 -8.60 9.82 6.86
C LEU A 185 -7.26 9.80 7.63
N LEU A 186 -6.38 10.76 7.38
CA LEU A 186 -5.08 10.86 8.07
C LEU A 186 -5.22 11.26 9.54
N ARG A 187 -6.18 12.11 9.88
CA ARG A 187 -6.54 12.43 11.26
C ARG A 187 -7.04 11.17 11.98
N ASP A 188 -7.94 10.44 11.33
CA ASP A 188 -8.65 9.28 11.89
C ASP A 188 -7.94 7.96 11.52
N TYR A 189 -6.61 7.98 11.45
CA TYR A 189 -5.81 6.85 10.95
C TYR A 189 -6.02 5.55 11.73
N GLN A 190 -6.48 5.64 12.99
CA GLN A 190 -6.79 4.49 13.84
C GLN A 190 -7.98 3.68 13.33
N ASP A 191 -8.79 4.23 12.42
CA ASP A 191 -9.90 3.54 11.78
C ASP A 191 -9.57 2.97 10.40
N ILE A 192 -8.35 3.21 9.91
CA ILE A 192 -7.93 2.77 8.58
C ILE A 192 -7.80 1.24 8.51
N CYS A 193 -8.62 0.64 7.66
CA CYS A 193 -8.53 -0.77 7.24
C CYS A 193 -8.87 -0.91 5.75
N ILE A 194 -7.83 -0.80 4.92
CA ILE A 194 -7.93 -0.66 3.48
C ILE A 194 -7.16 -1.79 2.78
N TYR A 195 -7.81 -2.40 1.80
CA TYR A 195 -7.23 -3.39 0.91
C TYR A 195 -7.94 -3.36 -0.46
N TRP A 196 -7.30 -3.95 -1.46
CA TRP A 196 -7.85 -4.15 -2.80
C TRP A 196 -7.79 -5.62 -3.17
N THR A 197 -8.73 -6.04 -4.02
CA THR A 197 -8.77 -7.39 -4.59
C THR A 197 -8.42 -7.41 -6.08
N LYS A 198 -7.65 -6.41 -6.54
CA LYS A 198 -7.35 -6.23 -7.98
C LYS A 198 -6.37 -7.26 -8.52
N TYR A 199 -5.27 -7.52 -7.80
CA TYR A 199 -4.23 -8.46 -8.22
C TYR A 199 -4.19 -9.74 -7.39
N TYR A 200 -4.92 -9.81 -6.29
CA TYR A 200 -5.12 -11.01 -5.48
C TYR A 200 -6.53 -10.94 -4.88
N ASP A 201 -7.09 -12.04 -4.41
CA ASP A 201 -8.40 -12.05 -3.76
C ASP A 201 -8.52 -13.19 -2.74
N PHE A 202 -9.72 -13.38 -2.23
CA PHE A 202 -10.05 -14.41 -1.25
C PHE A 202 -10.40 -15.76 -1.89
N GLN A 203 -10.22 -15.98 -3.19
CA GLN A 203 -10.63 -17.25 -3.81
C GLN A 203 -9.72 -18.40 -3.38
N ASN A 204 -8.40 -18.20 -3.53
CA ASN A 204 -7.39 -19.17 -3.11
C ASN A 204 -7.30 -19.27 -1.58
N GLU A 205 -7.28 -20.49 -1.03
CA GLU A 205 -7.33 -20.73 0.42
C GLU A 205 -6.13 -20.15 1.18
N VAL A 206 -4.91 -20.35 0.68
CA VAL A 206 -3.69 -19.88 1.34
C VAL A 206 -3.67 -18.35 1.39
N VAL A 207 -4.00 -17.71 0.26
CA VAL A 207 -4.07 -16.24 0.16
C VAL A 207 -5.21 -15.70 1.03
N ARG A 208 -6.39 -16.32 0.99
CA ARG A 208 -7.57 -15.97 1.80
C ARG A 208 -7.24 -15.95 3.29
N ASN A 209 -6.68 -17.05 3.80
CA ASN A 209 -6.35 -17.19 5.22
C ASN A 209 -5.30 -16.16 5.62
N PHE A 210 -4.29 -15.93 4.77
CA PHE A 210 -3.28 -14.91 5.02
C PHE A 210 -3.87 -13.49 5.06
N LEU A 211 -4.74 -13.12 4.11
CA LEU A 211 -5.40 -11.81 4.07
C LEU A 211 -6.24 -11.57 5.31
N LYS A 212 -7.00 -12.58 5.76
CA LYS A 212 -7.80 -12.47 6.99
C LYS A 212 -6.92 -12.16 8.20
N GLU A 213 -5.79 -12.84 8.34
CA GLU A 213 -4.85 -12.56 9.43
C GLU A 213 -4.23 -11.17 9.32
N GLN A 214 -3.93 -10.67 8.12
CA GLN A 214 -3.48 -9.28 7.94
C GLN A 214 -4.55 -8.26 8.37
N LEU A 215 -5.82 -8.51 8.02
CA LEU A 215 -6.93 -7.59 8.30
C LEU A 215 -7.36 -7.58 9.78
N LYS A 216 -6.96 -8.58 10.57
CA LYS A 216 -7.12 -8.62 12.04
C LYS A 216 -6.03 -7.85 12.79
N GLY A 217 -4.98 -7.41 12.11
CA GLY A 217 -3.82 -6.77 12.74
C GLY A 217 -4.08 -5.36 13.29
N ASP A 218 -3.03 -4.79 13.89
CA ASP A 218 -3.08 -3.41 14.40
C ASP A 218 -3.20 -2.40 13.27
N ARG A 219 -4.05 -1.39 13.48
CA ARG A 219 -4.28 -0.31 12.53
C ARG A 219 -3.23 0.80 12.66
N PRO A 220 -2.98 1.57 11.58
CA PRO A 220 -3.66 1.54 10.28
C PRO A 220 -3.25 0.32 9.44
N ILE A 221 -4.21 -0.27 8.74
CA ILE A 221 -3.97 -1.33 7.75
C ILE A 221 -4.17 -0.73 6.35
N ILE A 222 -3.09 -0.65 5.59
CA ILE A 222 -3.12 -0.27 4.17
C ILE A 222 -2.36 -1.36 3.43
N LEU A 223 -3.08 -2.37 2.96
CA LEU A 223 -2.49 -3.46 2.19
C LEU A 223 -2.15 -2.99 0.78
N ASP A 224 -0.91 -3.22 0.40
CA ASP A 224 -0.42 -2.97 -0.96
C ASP A 224 -1.23 -3.79 -1.97
N PRO A 225 -1.90 -3.16 -2.95
CA PRO A 225 -2.73 -3.88 -3.92
C PRO A 225 -1.97 -4.94 -4.71
N ALA A 226 -0.63 -4.84 -4.82
CA ALA A 226 0.22 -5.74 -5.57
C ALA A 226 0.99 -6.76 -4.71
N ASP A 227 1.02 -6.60 -3.39
CA ASP A 227 1.76 -7.47 -2.47
C ASP A 227 0.94 -7.70 -1.19
N PRO A 228 0.24 -8.84 -1.06
CA PRO A 228 -0.66 -9.08 0.08
C PRO A 228 0.09 -9.15 1.42
N THR A 229 1.43 -9.29 1.40
CA THR A 229 2.27 -9.33 2.61
C THR A 229 2.70 -7.95 3.09
N ASN A 230 2.49 -6.90 2.29
CA ASN A 230 3.01 -5.57 2.54
C ASN A 230 1.92 -4.64 3.10
N ASN A 231 1.71 -4.69 4.42
CA ASN A 231 0.94 -3.65 5.12
C ASN A 231 1.78 -2.37 5.28
N LEU A 232 1.49 -1.37 4.46
CA LEU A 232 2.16 -0.07 4.43
C LEU A 232 1.79 0.82 5.62
N GLY A 233 0.70 0.51 6.31
CA GLY A 233 0.26 1.19 7.53
C GLY A 233 1.02 0.76 8.79
N ARG A 234 1.63 -0.44 8.79
CA ARG A 234 2.31 -1.01 9.97
C ARG A 234 3.48 -0.18 10.51
N ARG A 235 4.08 0.68 9.68
CA ARG A 235 5.25 1.48 10.06
C ARG A 235 4.99 2.96 9.86
N GLY A 236 5.56 3.75 10.75
CA GLY A 236 5.58 5.20 10.66
C GLY A 236 4.88 5.85 11.84
N LYS A 237 5.32 7.06 12.18
CA LYS A 237 4.70 7.87 13.22
C LYS A 237 3.42 8.53 12.69
N TRP A 238 2.36 7.74 12.54
CA TRP A 238 1.05 8.21 12.06
C TRP A 238 0.47 9.32 12.94
N GLU A 239 0.73 9.31 14.24
CA GLU A 239 0.35 10.38 15.17
C GLU A 239 0.86 11.77 14.73
N LEU A 240 2.09 11.84 14.21
CA LEU A 240 2.65 13.11 13.69
C LEU A 240 1.92 13.54 12.42
N VAL A 241 1.57 12.58 11.56
CA VAL A 241 0.81 12.83 10.34
C VAL A 241 -0.59 13.34 10.67
N ALA A 242 -1.27 12.69 11.62
CA ALA A 242 -2.59 13.05 12.11
C ALA A 242 -2.61 14.46 12.73
N LYS A 243 -1.58 14.81 13.50
CA LYS A 243 -1.42 16.16 14.05
C LYS A 243 -1.33 17.23 12.97
N GLU A 244 -0.47 17.03 11.96
CA GLU A 244 -0.36 18.00 10.86
C GLU A 244 -1.62 18.00 9.97
N ALA A 245 -2.29 16.85 9.79
CA ALA A 245 -3.55 16.77 9.05
C ALA A 245 -4.66 17.56 9.78
N THR A 246 -4.75 17.43 11.11
CA THR A 246 -5.68 18.21 11.94
C THR A 246 -5.43 19.71 11.77
N TYR A 247 -4.17 20.15 11.84
CA TYR A 247 -3.82 21.55 11.60
C TYR A 247 -4.18 22.00 10.17
N CYS A 248 -3.96 21.14 9.18
CA CYS A 248 -4.28 21.40 7.79
C CYS A 248 -5.79 21.59 7.55
N LEU A 249 -6.63 20.82 8.25
CA LEU A 249 -8.09 20.94 8.17
C LEU A 249 -8.63 22.29 8.66
N LEU A 250 -7.86 22.99 9.51
CA LEU A 250 -8.21 24.33 10.00
C LEU A 250 -7.78 25.45 9.05
N GLN A 251 -7.05 25.15 7.97
CA GLN A 251 -6.57 26.15 7.02
C GLN A 251 -7.64 26.50 5.99
N LEU A 252 -7.54 27.70 5.40
CA LEU A 252 -8.49 28.21 4.40
C LEU A 252 -8.75 27.24 3.23
N CYS A 253 -7.74 26.46 2.82
CA CYS A 253 -7.87 25.48 1.75
C CYS A 253 -8.80 24.29 2.08
N CYS A 254 -9.22 24.13 3.33
CA CYS A 254 -10.01 23.00 3.81
C CYS A 254 -11.35 23.41 4.45
N VAL A 255 -11.46 24.65 4.95
CA VAL A 255 -12.64 25.10 5.71
C VAL A 255 -13.86 25.34 4.81
N THR A 256 -13.65 25.77 3.57
CA THR A 256 -14.72 26.14 2.64
C THR A 256 -15.17 25.00 1.73
N ALA A 257 -14.49 23.86 1.77
CA ALA A 257 -14.74 22.75 0.86
C ALA A 257 -15.77 21.77 1.45
N ASP A 258 -16.63 21.26 0.56
CA ASP A 258 -17.47 20.11 0.87
C ASP A 258 -16.62 18.86 1.13
N ARG A 259 -17.24 17.79 1.63
CA ARG A 259 -16.53 16.61 2.11
C ARG A 259 -17.06 15.36 1.45
N TRP A 260 -16.13 14.52 0.95
CA TRP A 260 -16.50 13.17 0.56
C TRP A 260 -16.79 12.34 1.80
N ASN A 261 -17.90 11.62 1.79
CA ASN A 261 -18.23 10.69 2.85
C ASN A 261 -17.42 9.39 2.69
N VAL A 262 -16.17 9.41 3.16
CA VAL A 262 -15.26 8.26 3.07
C VAL A 262 -15.14 7.58 4.44
N GLN A 263 -15.44 6.29 4.49
CA GLN A 263 -15.23 5.48 5.69
C GLN A 263 -13.76 5.07 5.80
N GLY A 264 -13.19 4.98 7.00
CA GLY A 264 -11.81 4.53 7.20
C GLY A 264 -11.58 3.05 6.89
N ALA A 265 -12.62 2.22 6.99
CA ALA A 265 -12.55 0.79 6.70
C ALA A 265 -13.47 0.42 5.55
N ARG A 266 -12.97 -0.41 4.63
CA ARG A 266 -13.77 -0.96 3.53
C ARG A 266 -14.78 -1.96 4.09
N ASP A 267 -16.03 -1.87 3.62
CA ASP A 267 -17.06 -2.84 3.95
C ASP A 267 -16.68 -4.24 3.44
N VAL A 268 -16.94 -5.25 4.26
CA VAL A 268 -16.80 -6.66 3.90
C VAL A 268 -18.15 -7.27 3.58
N GLN A 269 -18.14 -8.26 2.69
CA GLN A 269 -19.31 -9.08 2.40
C GLN A 269 -19.45 -10.14 3.49
N VAL A 270 -20.62 -10.19 4.12
CA VAL A 270 -21.01 -11.20 5.10
C VAL A 270 -22.16 -12.00 4.53
N THR A 271 -21.96 -13.29 4.37
CA THR A 271 -23.04 -14.22 4.01
C THR A 271 -23.85 -14.56 5.25
N VAL A 272 -25.15 -14.25 5.22
CA VAL A 272 -26.08 -14.56 6.29
C VAL A 272 -26.84 -15.82 5.90
N LYS A 273 -26.59 -16.91 6.65
CA LYS A 273 -27.32 -18.17 6.52
C LYS A 273 -28.40 -18.24 7.59
N GLN A 274 -29.62 -18.54 7.17
CA GLN A 274 -30.74 -18.80 8.07
C GLN A 274 -31.39 -20.12 7.68
N THR A 275 -31.64 -20.99 8.66
CA THR A 275 -32.31 -22.27 8.42
C THR A 275 -33.65 -22.05 7.72
N GLY A 276 -33.87 -22.73 6.59
CA GLY A 276 -35.10 -22.64 5.80
C GLY A 276 -35.23 -21.40 4.91
N ARG A 277 -34.17 -20.60 4.73
CA ARG A 277 -34.14 -19.48 3.76
C ARG A 277 -32.88 -19.49 2.90
N GLU A 278 -32.98 -18.84 1.75
CA GLU A 278 -31.83 -18.60 0.89
C GLU A 278 -30.78 -17.74 1.58
N GLU A 279 -29.52 -18.05 1.30
CA GLU A 279 -28.38 -17.28 1.75
C GLU A 279 -28.38 -15.91 1.08
N TRP A 280 -28.01 -14.87 1.82
CA TRP A 280 -27.94 -13.52 1.26
C TRP A 280 -26.74 -12.76 1.79
N ILE A 281 -26.31 -11.75 1.03
CA ILE A 281 -25.09 -10.99 1.29
C ILE A 281 -25.44 -9.65 1.94
N LEU A 282 -24.72 -9.33 3.01
CA LEU A 282 -24.76 -8.04 3.68
C LEU A 282 -23.38 -7.38 3.62
N LEU A 283 -23.35 -6.11 3.22
CA LEU A 283 -22.17 -5.28 3.34
C LEU A 283 -22.12 -4.62 4.72
N THR A 284 -21.01 -4.83 5.42
CA THR A 284 -20.81 -4.25 6.73
C THR A 284 -19.36 -3.91 6.98
N ASN A 285 -19.15 -2.82 7.70
CA ASN A 285 -17.83 -2.49 8.21
C ASN A 285 -17.40 -3.61 9.17
N PRO A 286 -16.26 -4.28 8.93
CA PRO A 286 -15.81 -5.44 9.69
C PRO A 286 -15.57 -5.13 11.18
N HIS A 287 -15.47 -3.84 11.51
CA HIS A 287 -15.18 -3.37 12.86
C HIS A 287 -16.37 -2.68 13.51
N SER A 288 -17.52 -2.64 12.83
CA SER A 288 -18.75 -2.17 13.44
C SER A 288 -19.17 -3.12 14.57
N PRO A 289 -19.69 -2.61 15.71
CA PRO A 289 -20.18 -3.46 16.78
C PRO A 289 -21.25 -4.44 16.28
N ILE A 290 -21.21 -5.70 16.74
CA ILE A 290 -22.16 -6.76 16.33
C ILE A 290 -23.62 -6.33 16.51
N ARG A 291 -23.93 -5.46 17.47
CA ARG A 291 -25.28 -4.88 17.63
C ARG A 291 -25.78 -4.14 16.39
N LYS A 292 -24.90 -3.41 15.66
CA LYS A 292 -25.25 -2.72 14.41
C LYS A 292 -25.54 -3.72 13.30
N LEU A 293 -24.75 -4.79 13.23
CA LEU A 293 -24.99 -5.91 12.32
C LEU A 293 -26.35 -6.58 12.59
N LYS A 294 -26.63 -6.91 13.86
CA LYS A 294 -27.93 -7.45 14.30
C LYS A 294 -29.09 -6.54 13.90
N ALA A 295 -28.95 -5.22 14.10
CA ALA A 295 -29.98 -4.26 13.71
C ALA A 295 -30.24 -4.23 12.20
N LYS A 296 -29.18 -4.29 11.36
CA LYS A 296 -29.32 -4.41 9.90
C LYS A 296 -30.07 -5.68 9.50
N ILE A 297 -29.72 -6.82 10.12
CA ILE A 297 -30.38 -8.11 9.86
C ILE A 297 -31.86 -8.05 10.27
N LYS A 298 -32.16 -7.54 11.48
CA LYS A 298 -33.55 -7.37 11.97
C LYS A 298 -34.38 -6.53 11.02
N LYS A 299 -33.86 -5.36 10.61
CA LYS A 299 -34.56 -4.43 9.73
C LYS A 299 -34.88 -5.06 8.38
N ARG A 300 -33.96 -5.84 7.81
CA ARG A 300 -34.18 -6.50 6.51
C ARG A 300 -35.15 -7.69 6.61
N MET A 301 -35.17 -8.38 7.75
CA MET A 301 -36.01 -9.57 7.94
C MET A 301 -37.34 -9.33 8.66
N ASN A 302 -37.64 -8.09 9.08
CA ASN A 302 -38.78 -7.75 9.93
C ASN A 302 -38.89 -8.66 11.18
N LEU A 303 -37.75 -9.05 11.75
CA LEU A 303 -37.71 -9.92 12.93
C LEU A 303 -37.86 -9.10 14.22
N CYS A 304 -38.82 -9.49 15.07
CA CYS A 304 -38.91 -9.03 16.46
C CYS A 304 -38.25 -10.05 17.41
N GLY A 305 -37.55 -9.58 18.44
CA GLY A 305 -36.89 -10.43 19.44
C GLY A 305 -35.35 -10.45 19.39
N GLU A 306 -34.71 -11.25 20.24
CA GLU A 306 -33.25 -11.40 20.28
C GLU A 306 -32.72 -12.27 19.14
N LEU A 307 -31.73 -11.75 18.40
CA LEU A 307 -31.00 -12.52 17.39
C LEU A 307 -29.70 -13.06 18.01
N ARG A 308 -29.59 -14.39 18.04
CA ARG A 308 -28.31 -15.07 18.24
C ARG A 308 -27.64 -15.24 16.88
N ILE A 309 -26.39 -14.79 16.79
CA ILE A 309 -25.55 -14.97 15.61
C ILE A 309 -24.45 -15.95 16.01
N SER A 310 -24.37 -17.07 15.31
CA SER A 310 -23.19 -17.93 15.33
C SER A 310 -22.27 -17.51 14.20
N PHE A 311 -21.03 -17.16 14.52
CA PHE A 311 -20.01 -16.95 13.50
C PHE A 311 -19.41 -18.32 13.19
N GLN A 312 -19.64 -18.82 11.99
CA GLN A 312 -18.67 -19.73 11.40
C GLN A 312 -17.50 -18.84 10.98
N GLU A 313 -16.28 -19.22 11.35
CA GLU A 313 -15.08 -18.46 11.02
C GLU A 313 -15.13 -18.01 9.55
N PRO A 314 -14.65 -16.80 9.25
CA PRO A 314 -14.75 -16.23 7.91
C PRO A 314 -14.13 -17.16 6.87
#